data_AF-A0A3B4XGR6-F1
#
_entry.id   AF-A0A3B4XGR6-F1
#
_cell.length_a   1.000
_cell.length_b   1.000
_cell.length_c   1.000
_cell.angle_alpha   90.00
_cell.angle_beta   90.00
_cell.angle_gamma   90.00
#
_symmetry.space_group_name_H-M   'P 1'
#
loop_
_entity.id
_entity.type
_entity.pdbx_description
1 polymer ?
#
loop_
_entity_poly.entity_id
_entity_poly.type
_entity_poly.pdbx_seq_one_letter_code
_entity_poly.pdbx_strand_id
1 'polypeptide(L)'
;MCVCVCVCVCVCVCVCVCVCVTDSGIQLLEHEEVLFNHYEKVNIQEAAITKGNVALEMMEKEMRDLQLAINEEKRQIDLKKKEVPLKRKLEGELTMLQIETLEDLNQTVDYKELKGKDPSTVELVKKIEQLEVNLAERERQLLEKELLVDQVTRLSKPLGEQAENCQQDRLSLRKKLNDLRTHIINTNHRLMAVSAELSMKQAAALSQRQEIKEKELQVRGGLSHLQQEEWNQLPNGEYTTAEARPNAYIPQTDSLPLPKPYGSQAPFKPPQPGANMRHIRKPTVKPLEI
;
A
#
# COMPACT_ATOMS: atom_id res chain seq x y z
N MET A 1 -3.78 22.53 39.65
CA MET A 1 -3.24 23.53 40.60
C MET A 1 -4.40 24.28 41.22
N CYS A 2 -4.67 24.14 42.52
CA CYS A 2 -5.65 24.97 43.23
C CYS A 2 -4.91 25.81 44.27
N VAL A 3 -4.97 27.13 44.13
CA VAL A 3 -4.44 28.07 45.13
C VAL A 3 -5.62 28.67 45.88
N CYS A 4 -5.73 28.39 47.18
CA CYS A 4 -6.69 29.01 48.07
C CYS A 4 -5.92 29.79 49.14
N VAL A 5 -6.07 31.12 49.16
CA VAL A 5 -5.65 31.96 50.29
C VAL A 5 -6.92 32.36 51.03
N CYS A 6 -7.10 31.82 52.24
CA CYS A 6 -8.27 32.05 53.06
C CYS A 6 -7.91 32.93 54.27
N VAL A 7 -8.38 34.16 54.32
CA VAL A 7 -8.48 34.95 55.57
C VAL A 7 -9.96 35.01 55.92
N CYS A 8 -10.39 34.19 56.87
CA CYS A 8 -11.80 34.00 57.19
C CYS A 8 -12.14 34.67 58.53
N VAL A 9 -13.04 35.65 58.51
CA VAL A 9 -14.02 35.86 59.58
C VAL A 9 -15.37 36.17 58.93
N CYS A 10 -16.07 35.14 58.45
CA CYS A 10 -17.50 35.13 58.12
C CYS A 10 -17.91 33.67 57.85
N VAL A 11 -19.04 33.24 58.41
CA VAL A 11 -19.59 31.88 58.22
C VAL A 11 -20.21 31.79 56.82
N CYS A 12 -19.42 31.39 55.84
CA CYS A 12 -19.87 31.15 54.47
C CYS A 12 -19.93 29.63 54.24
N VAL A 13 -21.10 29.07 53.93
CA VAL A 13 -21.19 27.70 53.42
C VAL A 13 -20.78 27.73 51.95
N CYS A 14 -19.51 27.43 51.68
CA CYS A 14 -18.98 27.35 50.32
C CYS A 14 -19.38 26.00 49.71
N VAL A 15 -20.31 25.99 48.74
CA VAL A 15 -20.51 24.82 47.88
C VAL A 15 -19.48 24.88 46.76
N CYS A 16 -18.36 24.20 46.95
CA CYS A 16 -17.32 24.09 45.93
C CYS A 16 -17.77 23.06 44.88
N VAL A 17 -18.13 23.50 43.67
CA VAL A 17 -18.25 22.60 42.51
C VAL A 17 -16.83 22.33 42.00
N CYS A 18 -16.21 21.28 42.51
CA CYS A 18 -14.90 20.84 42.03
C CYS A 18 -15.07 20.18 40.66
N VAL A 19 -14.72 20.88 39.58
CA VAL A 19 -14.51 20.24 38.28
C VAL A 19 -13.15 19.54 38.34
N CYS A 20 -13.15 18.27 38.74
CA CYS A 20 -11.96 17.43 38.71
C CYS A 20 -11.61 17.10 37.25
N VAL A 21 -10.87 18.00 36.58
CA VAL A 21 -10.19 17.62 35.34
C VAL A 21 -9.09 16.66 35.73
N THR A 22 -9.26 15.38 35.41
CA THR A 22 -8.23 14.37 35.60
C THR A 22 -7.04 14.69 34.69
N ASP A 23 -5.81 14.45 35.12
CA ASP A 23 -4.61 14.66 34.28
C ASP A 23 -4.73 13.96 32.92
N SER A 24 -5.45 12.83 32.86
CA SER A 24 -5.79 12.11 31.63
C SER A 24 -6.65 12.92 30.65
N GLY A 25 -7.56 13.77 31.13
CA GLY A 25 -8.39 14.64 30.28
C GLY A 25 -7.59 15.78 29.66
N ILE A 26 -6.60 16.32 30.37
CA ILE A 26 -5.67 17.35 29.85
C ILE A 26 -4.77 16.74 28.78
N GLN A 27 -4.20 15.56 29.05
CA GLN A 27 -3.36 14.83 28.08
C GLN A 27 -4.10 14.47 26.79
N LEU A 28 -5.39 14.14 26.87
CA LEU A 28 -6.22 13.84 25.69
C LEU A 28 -6.42 15.08 24.81
N LEU A 29 -6.68 16.24 25.39
CA LEU A 29 -6.83 17.50 24.65
C LEU A 29 -5.51 17.93 24.00
N GLU A 30 -4.39 17.81 24.73
CA GLU A 30 -3.06 18.04 24.17
C GLU A 30 -2.76 17.09 23.00
N HIS A 31 -3.16 15.82 23.11
CA HIS A 31 -3.02 14.85 22.02
C HIS A 31 -3.90 15.18 20.80
N GLU A 32 -5.13 15.65 21.00
CA GLU A 32 -6.02 16.07 19.90
C GLU A 32 -5.45 17.28 19.14
N GLU A 33 -4.90 18.27 19.84
CA GLU A 33 -4.25 19.42 19.22
C GLU A 33 -3.00 19.01 18.42
N VAL A 34 -2.19 18.09 18.97
CA VAL A 34 -1.03 17.53 18.27
C VAL A 34 -1.46 16.77 17.01
N LEU A 35 -2.52 15.97 17.08
CA LEU A 35 -3.06 15.24 15.92
C LEU A 35 -3.56 16.18 14.83
N PHE A 36 -4.27 17.24 15.19
CA PHE A 36 -4.73 18.26 14.24
C PHE A 36 -3.55 18.92 13.50
N ASN A 37 -2.53 19.33 14.25
CA ASN A 37 -1.31 19.92 13.69
C ASN A 37 -0.58 18.97 12.74
N HIS A 38 -0.56 17.67 13.04
CA HIS A 38 0.04 16.67 12.15
C HIS A 38 -0.79 16.47 10.88
N TYR A 39 -2.12 16.44 10.98
CA TYR A 39 -3.01 16.30 9.84
C TYR A 39 -2.87 17.46 8.87
N GLU A 40 -2.80 18.70 9.39
CA GLU A 40 -2.56 19.89 8.55
C GLU A 40 -1.20 19.82 7.83
N LYS A 41 -0.14 19.41 8.53
CA LYS A 41 1.19 19.21 7.92
C LYS A 41 1.17 18.15 6.82
N VAL A 42 0.47 17.03 7.04
CA VAL A 42 0.32 15.97 6.04
C VAL A 42 -0.42 16.49 4.81
N ASN A 43 -1.51 17.23 4.99
CA ASN A 43 -2.26 17.81 3.88
C ASN A 43 -1.44 18.82 3.07
N ILE A 44 -0.64 19.67 3.73
CA ILE A 44 0.27 20.60 3.04
C ILE A 44 1.33 19.82 2.24
N GLN A 45 1.89 18.76 2.82
CA GLN A 45 2.85 17.90 2.12
C GLN A 45 2.21 17.18 0.93
N GLU A 46 1.00 16.66 1.07
CA GLU A 46 0.26 15.99 -0.01
C GLU A 46 -0.08 16.96 -1.15
N ALA A 47 -0.47 18.20 -0.84
CA ALA A 47 -0.64 19.26 -1.83
C ALA A 47 0.68 19.62 -2.54
N ALA A 48 1.81 19.62 -1.83
CA ALA A 48 3.13 19.85 -2.43
C ALA A 48 3.55 18.69 -3.35
N ILE A 49 3.30 17.44 -2.93
CA ILE A 49 3.60 16.24 -3.72
C ILE A 49 2.75 16.21 -4.99
N THR A 50 1.45 16.46 -4.90
CA THR A 50 0.57 16.51 -6.08
C THR A 50 0.98 17.59 -7.07
N LYS A 51 1.33 18.79 -6.59
CA LYS A 51 1.88 19.86 -7.44
C LYS A 51 3.19 19.44 -8.11
N GLY A 52 4.09 18.79 -7.38
CA GLY A 52 5.35 18.26 -7.92
C GLY A 52 5.12 17.19 -9.00
N ASN A 53 4.18 16.27 -8.76
CA ASN A 53 3.84 15.21 -9.70
C ASN A 53 3.29 15.76 -11.02
N VAL A 54 2.41 16.77 -10.97
CA VAL A 54 1.90 17.42 -12.20
C VAL A 54 3.03 18.10 -12.97
N ALA A 55 3.94 18.79 -12.30
CA ALA A 55 5.09 19.42 -12.95
C ALA A 55 6.03 18.38 -13.58
N LEU A 56 6.23 17.24 -12.91
CA LEU A 56 7.03 16.13 -13.42
C LEU A 56 6.37 15.49 -14.65
N GLU A 57 5.06 15.24 -14.63
CA GLU A 57 4.31 14.71 -15.77
C GLU A 57 4.36 15.65 -16.98
N MET A 58 4.27 16.96 -16.76
CA MET A 58 4.47 17.97 -17.79
C MET A 58 5.87 17.90 -18.41
N MET A 59 6.92 17.88 -17.59
CA MET A 59 8.30 17.77 -18.10
C MET A 59 8.56 16.44 -18.82
N GLU A 60 7.99 15.34 -18.34
CA GLU A 60 8.08 14.05 -19.03
C GLU A 60 7.40 14.09 -20.41
N LYS A 61 6.26 14.78 -20.52
CA LYS A 61 5.61 15.00 -21.81
C LYS A 61 6.49 15.83 -22.74
N GLU A 62 7.06 16.94 -22.25
CA GLU A 62 7.98 17.78 -23.03
C GLU A 62 9.20 16.99 -23.50
N MET A 63 9.80 16.15 -22.65
CA MET A 63 10.90 15.26 -23.05
C MET A 63 10.49 14.30 -24.17
N ARG A 64 9.28 13.71 -24.10
CA ARG A 64 8.76 12.82 -25.16
C ARG A 64 8.56 13.59 -26.47
N ASP A 65 7.98 14.78 -26.41
CA ASP A 65 7.73 15.62 -27.58
C ASP A 65 9.05 16.05 -28.24
N LEU A 66 10.04 16.48 -27.44
CA LEU A 66 11.38 16.79 -27.93
C LEU A 66 12.09 15.57 -28.53
N GLN A 67 11.92 14.39 -27.93
CA GLN A 67 12.51 13.17 -28.46
C GLN A 67 11.94 12.79 -29.83
N LEU A 68 10.62 13.01 -30.04
CA LEU A 68 9.98 12.84 -31.34
C LEU A 68 10.53 13.83 -32.37
N ALA A 69 10.69 15.11 -32.00
CA ALA A 69 11.28 16.12 -32.87
C ALA A 69 12.72 15.75 -33.28
N ILE A 70 13.55 15.31 -32.33
CA ILE A 70 14.92 14.83 -32.60
C ILE A 70 14.90 13.65 -33.59
N ASN A 71 13.96 12.72 -33.45
CA ASN A 71 13.87 11.56 -34.33
C ASN A 71 13.45 11.97 -35.76
N GLU A 72 12.54 12.93 -35.90
CA GLU A 72 12.15 13.47 -37.20
C GLU A 72 13.31 14.21 -37.88
N GLU A 73 14.03 15.07 -37.14
CA GLU A 73 15.22 15.75 -37.69
C GLU A 73 16.31 14.77 -38.13
N LYS A 74 16.55 13.70 -37.36
CA LYS A 74 17.45 12.62 -37.77
C LYS A 74 17.01 11.97 -39.09
N ARG A 75 15.71 11.71 -39.24
CA ARG A 75 15.14 11.15 -40.48
C ARG A 75 15.37 12.10 -41.66
N GLN A 76 15.18 13.40 -41.48
CA GLN A 76 15.42 14.41 -42.51
C GLN A 76 16.90 14.47 -42.92
N ILE A 77 17.80 14.43 -41.93
CA ILE A 77 19.24 14.36 -42.18
C ILE A 77 19.59 13.12 -43.01
N ASP A 78 19.04 11.96 -42.68
CA ASP A 78 19.34 10.72 -43.40
C ASP A 78 18.81 10.73 -44.84
N LEU A 79 17.65 11.34 -45.09
CA LEU A 79 17.16 11.58 -46.44
C LEU A 79 18.09 12.51 -47.21
N LYS A 80 18.46 13.65 -46.63
CA LYS A 80 19.38 14.62 -47.28
C LYS A 80 20.75 14.00 -47.55
N LYS A 81 21.28 13.16 -46.66
CA LYS A 81 22.52 12.40 -46.89
C LYS A 81 22.45 11.49 -48.12
N LYS A 82 21.27 10.92 -48.43
CA LYS A 82 21.06 10.10 -49.64
C LYS A 82 20.91 10.94 -50.92
N GLU A 83 20.38 12.16 -50.82
CA GLU A 83 20.24 13.08 -51.96
C GLU A 83 21.58 13.70 -52.39
N VAL A 84 22.49 13.97 -51.45
CA VAL A 84 23.79 14.65 -51.72
C VAL A 84 24.64 13.93 -52.80
N PRO A 85 24.82 12.59 -52.79
CA PRO A 85 25.56 11.89 -53.83
C PRO A 85 24.97 12.04 -55.24
N LEU A 86 23.64 12.01 -55.35
CA LEU A 86 22.94 12.21 -56.63
C LEU A 86 23.15 13.63 -57.15
N LYS A 87 23.02 14.62 -56.26
CA LYS A 87 23.29 16.01 -56.61
C LYS A 87 24.74 16.23 -57.07
N ARG A 88 25.72 15.65 -56.38
CA ARG A 88 27.14 15.72 -56.79
C ARG A 88 27.42 15.05 -58.14
N LYS A 89 26.73 13.95 -58.46
CA LYS A 89 26.84 13.30 -59.78
C LYS A 89 26.31 14.21 -60.88
N LEU A 90 25.12 14.77 -60.68
CA LEU A 90 24.51 15.70 -61.64
C LEU A 90 25.34 16.98 -61.81
N GLU A 91 25.87 17.54 -60.71
CA GLU A 91 26.81 18.68 -60.77
C GLU A 91 28.07 18.30 -61.55
N GLY A 92 28.61 17.09 -61.35
CA GLY A 92 29.74 16.56 -62.12
C GLY A 92 29.44 16.48 -63.62
N GLU A 93 28.31 15.89 -64.00
CA GLU A 93 27.84 15.83 -65.39
C GLU A 93 27.68 17.23 -65.99
N LEU A 94 27.11 18.18 -65.24
CA LEU A 94 26.93 19.55 -65.67
C LEU A 94 28.26 20.28 -65.89
N THR A 95 29.25 20.05 -65.01
CA THR A 95 30.60 20.60 -65.18
C THR A 95 31.33 19.98 -66.37
N MET A 96 31.18 18.68 -66.63
CA MET A 96 31.76 18.05 -67.83
C MET A 96 31.15 18.65 -69.10
N LEU A 97 29.83 18.79 -69.16
CA LEU A 97 29.15 19.42 -70.29
C LEU A 97 29.56 20.88 -70.48
N GLN A 98 29.79 21.63 -69.39
CA GLN A 98 30.31 22.99 -69.44
C GLN A 98 31.76 23.08 -69.90
N ILE A 99 32.61 22.10 -69.53
CA ILE A 99 33.98 22.01 -70.04
C ILE A 99 33.98 21.67 -71.53
N GLU A 100 33.16 20.70 -71.95
CA GLU A 100 33.00 20.32 -73.37
C GLU A 100 32.54 21.51 -74.21
N THR A 101 31.53 22.28 -73.74
CA THR A 101 31.11 23.51 -74.43
C THR A 101 32.13 24.64 -74.38
N LEU A 102 32.93 24.78 -73.31
CA LEU A 102 34.01 25.78 -73.26
C LEU A 102 35.22 25.39 -74.12
N GLU A 103 35.51 24.09 -74.28
CA GLU A 103 36.49 23.58 -75.24
C GLU A 103 36.03 23.82 -76.68
N ASP A 104 34.73 23.65 -76.95
CA ASP A 104 34.12 23.98 -78.25
C ASP A 104 34.07 25.50 -78.55
N LEU A 105 33.99 26.35 -77.52
CA LEU A 105 33.92 27.82 -77.66
C LEU A 105 35.30 28.53 -77.66
N ASN A 106 36.35 27.92 -77.11
CA ASN A 106 37.73 28.46 -77.14
C ASN A 106 38.47 28.17 -78.46
N GLN A 107 37.88 27.37 -79.33
CA GLN A 107 38.33 27.28 -80.71
C GLN A 107 37.70 28.46 -81.46
N THR A 108 38.53 29.43 -81.87
CA THR A 108 38.17 30.56 -82.73
C THR A 108 37.10 30.12 -83.74
N VAL A 109 35.92 30.73 -83.66
CA VAL A 109 34.79 30.47 -84.56
C VAL A 109 35.18 30.91 -85.96
N ASP A 110 35.90 30.04 -86.65
CA ASP A 110 35.69 29.74 -88.05
C ASP A 110 34.72 28.55 -88.04
N TYR A 111 33.55 28.72 -88.66
CA TYR A 111 32.47 27.75 -88.61
C TYR A 111 32.98 26.41 -89.17
N LYS A 112 33.36 25.48 -88.30
CA LYS A 112 33.56 24.08 -88.68
C LYS A 112 32.18 23.53 -88.96
N GLU A 113 31.87 23.35 -90.24
CA GLU A 113 30.83 22.39 -90.64
C GLU A 113 31.05 21.11 -89.83
N LEU A 114 30.11 20.81 -88.94
CA LEU A 114 30.05 19.49 -88.32
C LEU A 114 29.96 18.50 -89.47
N LYS A 115 31.05 17.76 -89.71
CA LYS A 115 31.07 16.64 -90.65
C LYS A 115 30.29 15.45 -90.05
N GLY A 116 29.03 15.69 -89.71
CA GLY A 116 28.02 14.66 -89.60
C GLY A 116 27.19 14.74 -90.87
N LYS A 117 27.09 13.64 -91.62
CA LYS A 117 26.00 13.55 -92.60
C LYS A 117 24.72 13.52 -91.79
N ASP A 118 23.71 14.30 -92.18
CA ASP A 118 22.37 14.10 -91.67
C ASP A 118 22.02 12.61 -91.87
N PRO A 119 21.63 11.90 -90.79
CA PRO A 119 21.33 10.49 -90.89
C PRO A 119 20.29 10.32 -92.00
N SER A 120 20.60 9.42 -92.93
CA SER A 120 19.74 9.16 -94.07
C SER A 120 18.34 8.86 -93.55
N THR A 121 17.30 9.25 -94.29
CA THR A 121 15.92 8.86 -93.98
C THR A 121 15.79 7.35 -93.74
N VAL A 122 16.62 6.55 -94.39
CA VAL A 122 16.71 5.09 -94.19
C VAL A 122 17.33 4.71 -92.84
N GLU A 123 18.34 5.44 -92.36
CA GLU A 123 18.97 5.21 -91.05
C GLU A 123 18.04 5.60 -89.90
N LEU A 124 17.30 6.70 -90.05
CA LEU A 124 16.25 7.11 -89.12
C LEU A 124 15.12 6.09 -89.05
N VAL A 125 14.64 5.61 -90.20
CA VAL A 125 13.61 4.56 -90.27
C VAL A 125 14.07 3.27 -89.56
N LYS A 126 15.30 2.80 -89.83
CA LYS A 126 15.85 1.63 -89.12
C LYS A 126 15.95 1.85 -87.61
N LYS A 127 16.29 3.06 -87.17
CA LYS A 127 16.34 3.38 -85.74
C LYS A 127 14.95 3.41 -85.11
N ILE A 128 13.94 3.90 -85.82
CA ILE A 128 12.54 3.89 -85.39
C ILE A 128 12.05 2.44 -85.26
N GLU A 129 12.23 1.61 -86.28
CA GLU A 129 11.86 0.19 -86.24
C GLU A 129 12.53 -0.54 -85.06
N GLN A 130 13.82 -0.27 -84.82
CA GLN A 130 14.54 -0.83 -83.68
C GLN A 130 13.97 -0.37 -82.33
N LEU A 131 13.53 0.89 -82.22
CA LEU A 131 12.91 1.43 -81.02
C LEU A 131 11.50 0.87 -80.80
N GLU A 132 10.73 0.65 -81.87
CA GLU A 132 9.40 0.02 -81.81
C GLU A 132 9.48 -1.41 -81.30
N VAL A 133 10.45 -2.20 -81.80
CA VAL A 133 10.71 -3.56 -81.29
C VAL A 133 11.09 -3.54 -79.81
N ASN A 134 11.97 -2.61 -79.40
CA ASN A 134 12.37 -2.46 -78.01
C ASN A 134 11.20 -2.03 -77.11
N LEU A 135 10.32 -1.16 -77.59
CA LEU A 135 9.11 -0.72 -76.88
C LEU A 135 8.17 -1.91 -76.66
N ALA A 136 7.87 -2.66 -77.73
CA ALA A 136 6.99 -3.83 -77.66
C ALA A 136 7.53 -4.89 -76.68
N GLU A 137 8.84 -5.10 -76.64
CA GLU A 137 9.45 -6.01 -75.66
C GLU A 137 9.31 -5.50 -74.22
N ARG A 138 9.43 -4.18 -73.99
CA ARG A 138 9.23 -3.58 -72.66
C ARG A 138 7.78 -3.61 -72.21
N GLU A 139 6.83 -3.39 -73.12
CA GLU A 139 5.39 -3.51 -72.84
C GLU A 139 5.03 -4.95 -72.44
N ARG A 140 5.56 -5.96 -73.14
CA ARG A 140 5.39 -7.37 -72.76
C ARG A 140 5.95 -7.65 -71.36
N GLN A 141 7.15 -7.17 -71.05
CA GLN A 141 7.76 -7.33 -69.73
C GLN A 141 6.98 -6.62 -68.62
N LEU A 142 6.37 -5.47 -68.92
CA LEU A 142 5.50 -4.76 -67.99
C LEU A 142 4.26 -5.60 -67.66
N LEU A 143 3.59 -6.14 -68.68
CA LEU A 143 2.40 -6.96 -68.51
C LEU A 143 2.67 -8.21 -67.65
N GLU A 144 3.82 -8.85 -67.88
CA GLU A 144 4.25 -10.01 -67.08
C GLU A 144 4.45 -9.62 -65.61
N LYS A 145 5.09 -8.47 -65.35
CA LYS A 145 5.26 -7.97 -63.98
C LYS A 145 3.94 -7.58 -63.32
N GLU A 146 3.00 -7.00 -64.06
CA GLU A 146 1.67 -6.66 -63.55
C GLU A 146 0.90 -7.92 -63.11
N LEU A 147 0.95 -8.99 -63.91
CA LEU A 147 0.35 -10.28 -63.54
C LEU A 147 0.99 -10.87 -62.28
N LEU A 148 2.32 -10.78 -62.15
CA LEU A 148 3.02 -11.22 -60.94
C LEU A 148 2.61 -10.39 -59.72
N VAL A 149 2.48 -9.07 -59.86
CA VAL A 149 2.01 -8.19 -58.78
C VAL A 149 0.59 -8.55 -58.39
N ASP A 150 -0.32 -8.78 -59.33
CA ASP A 150 -1.69 -9.21 -59.02
C ASP A 150 -1.69 -10.54 -58.26
N GLN A 151 -0.92 -11.53 -58.72
CA GLN A 151 -0.81 -12.82 -58.05
C GLN A 151 -0.26 -12.71 -56.62
N VAL A 152 0.82 -11.94 -56.43
CA VAL A 152 1.40 -11.68 -55.11
C VAL A 152 0.40 -10.94 -54.23
N THR A 153 -0.33 -9.98 -54.76
CA THR A 153 -1.33 -9.19 -54.02
C THR A 153 -2.51 -10.06 -53.58
N ARG A 154 -3.01 -10.95 -54.45
CA ARG A 154 -4.07 -11.91 -54.12
C ARG A 154 -3.67 -12.87 -53.00
N LEU A 155 -2.40 -13.26 -52.92
CA LEU A 155 -1.89 -14.13 -51.88
C LEU A 155 -1.54 -13.38 -50.58
N SER A 156 -1.00 -12.16 -50.68
CA SER A 156 -0.51 -11.41 -49.52
C SER A 156 -1.63 -10.71 -48.75
N LYS A 157 -2.67 -10.21 -49.44
CA LYS A 157 -3.79 -9.50 -48.81
C LYS A 157 -4.52 -10.32 -47.73
N PRO A 158 -4.97 -11.57 -47.98
CA PRO A 158 -5.65 -12.35 -46.93
C PRO A 158 -4.71 -12.71 -45.77
N LEU A 159 -3.41 -12.91 -46.04
CA LEU A 159 -2.42 -13.12 -44.98
C LEU A 159 -2.23 -11.87 -44.11
N GLY A 160 -2.26 -10.69 -44.72
CA GLY A 160 -2.24 -9.40 -44.02
C GLY A 160 -3.46 -9.21 -43.13
N GLU A 161 -4.66 -9.42 -43.68
CA GLU A 161 -5.93 -9.34 -42.94
C GLU A 161 -5.96 -10.35 -41.77
N GLN A 162 -5.48 -11.58 -41.99
CA GLN A 162 -5.37 -12.58 -40.95
C GLN A 162 -4.38 -12.17 -39.85
N ALA A 163 -3.23 -11.59 -40.21
CA ALA A 163 -2.25 -11.10 -39.24
C ALA A 163 -2.81 -9.95 -38.39
N GLU A 164 -3.53 -9.02 -39.00
CA GLU A 164 -4.20 -7.91 -38.31
C GLU A 164 -5.29 -8.40 -37.34
N ASN A 165 -6.12 -9.35 -37.78
CA ASN A 165 -7.14 -9.97 -36.92
C ASN A 165 -6.51 -10.68 -35.72
N CYS A 166 -5.49 -11.51 -35.94
CA CYS A 166 -4.75 -12.16 -34.86
C CYS A 166 -4.11 -11.15 -33.89
N GLN A 167 -3.61 -10.03 -34.40
CA GLN A 167 -3.06 -8.96 -33.56
C GLN A 167 -4.15 -8.32 -32.71
N GLN A 168 -5.33 -8.06 -33.28
CA GLN A 168 -6.47 -7.48 -32.57
C GLN A 168 -6.99 -8.42 -31.48
N ASP A 169 -7.10 -9.72 -31.77
CA ASP A 169 -7.48 -10.74 -30.79
C ASP A 169 -6.49 -10.79 -29.62
N ARG A 170 -5.19 -10.81 -29.93
CA ARG A 170 -4.13 -10.79 -28.91
C ARG A 170 -4.19 -9.53 -28.04
N LEU A 171 -4.48 -8.37 -28.63
CA LEU A 171 -4.64 -7.12 -27.88
C LEU A 171 -5.88 -7.17 -26.98
N SER A 172 -7.00 -7.70 -27.47
CA SER A 172 -8.23 -7.85 -26.68
C SER A 172 -8.01 -8.79 -25.47
N LEU A 173 -7.29 -9.89 -25.67
CA LEU A 173 -6.96 -10.85 -24.62
C LEU A 173 -6.03 -10.22 -23.58
N ARG A 174 -5.03 -9.44 -24.02
CA ARG A 174 -4.13 -8.72 -23.12
C ARG A 174 -4.89 -7.68 -22.27
N LYS A 175 -5.87 -6.98 -22.83
CA LYS A 175 -6.74 -6.06 -22.07
C LYS A 175 -7.51 -6.81 -20.99
N LYS A 176 -8.19 -7.90 -21.34
CA LYS A 176 -8.92 -8.75 -20.38
C LYS A 176 -8.01 -9.29 -19.26
N LEU A 177 -6.79 -9.70 -19.59
CA LEU A 177 -5.81 -10.16 -18.60
C LEU A 177 -5.43 -9.04 -17.62
N ASN A 178 -5.21 -7.83 -18.11
CA ASN A 178 -4.91 -6.68 -17.28
C ASN A 178 -6.10 -6.33 -16.37
N ASP A 179 -7.32 -6.34 -16.90
CA ASP A 179 -8.54 -6.09 -16.12
C ASP A 179 -8.67 -7.11 -14.98
N LEU A 180 -8.51 -8.41 -15.29
CA LEU A 180 -8.50 -9.47 -14.27
C LEU A 180 -7.41 -9.27 -13.22
N ARG A 181 -6.20 -8.85 -13.63
CA ARG A 181 -5.11 -8.55 -12.69
C ARG A 181 -5.48 -7.42 -11.74
N THR A 182 -6.09 -6.34 -12.24
CA THR A 182 -6.55 -5.23 -11.39
C THR A 182 -7.66 -5.68 -10.44
N HIS A 183 -8.60 -6.51 -10.91
CA HIS A 183 -9.62 -7.11 -10.05
C HIS A 183 -9.02 -7.94 -8.92
N ILE A 184 -8.04 -8.79 -9.20
CA ILE A 184 -7.36 -9.61 -8.19
C ILE A 184 -6.68 -8.72 -7.13
N ILE A 185 -5.96 -7.68 -7.55
CA ILE A 185 -5.30 -6.75 -6.63
C ILE A 185 -6.34 -6.07 -5.73
N ASN A 186 -7.44 -5.57 -6.31
CA ASN A 186 -8.52 -4.92 -5.56
C ASN A 186 -9.21 -5.88 -4.58
N THR A 187 -9.46 -7.14 -4.99
CA THR A 187 -10.01 -8.15 -4.07
C THR A 187 -9.04 -8.48 -2.94
N ASN A 188 -7.74 -8.52 -3.19
CA ASN A 188 -6.73 -8.74 -2.15
C ASN A 188 -6.69 -7.58 -1.16
N HIS A 189 -6.76 -6.32 -1.61
CA HIS A 189 -6.86 -5.17 -0.72
C HIS A 189 -8.12 -5.23 0.16
N ARG A 190 -9.28 -5.58 -0.43
CA ARG A 190 -10.53 -5.76 0.34
C ARG A 190 -10.40 -6.90 1.36
N LEU A 191 -9.79 -8.02 0.99
CA LEU A 191 -9.55 -9.13 1.89
C LEU A 191 -8.63 -8.72 3.05
N MET A 192 -7.57 -7.96 2.77
CA MET A 192 -6.69 -7.41 3.81
C MET A 192 -7.46 -6.49 4.78
N ALA A 193 -8.32 -5.61 4.26
CA ALA A 193 -9.15 -4.73 5.09
C ALA A 193 -10.09 -5.54 6.00
N VAL A 194 -10.84 -6.49 5.45
CA VAL A 194 -11.76 -7.35 6.24
C VAL A 194 -10.99 -8.21 7.25
N SER A 195 -9.79 -8.68 6.89
CA SER A 195 -8.93 -9.44 7.81
C SER A 195 -8.47 -8.59 9.00
N ALA A 196 -8.10 -7.33 8.75
CA ALA A 196 -7.74 -6.38 9.80
C ALA A 196 -8.95 -6.06 10.70
N GLU A 197 -10.12 -5.78 10.12
CA GLU A 197 -11.36 -5.56 10.86
C GLU A 197 -11.69 -6.76 11.75
N LEU A 198 -11.63 -7.98 11.21
CA LEU A 198 -11.87 -9.20 11.96
C LEU A 198 -10.89 -9.33 13.13
N SER A 199 -9.61 -9.06 12.91
CA SER A 199 -8.58 -9.13 13.94
C SER A 199 -8.86 -8.13 15.08
N MET A 200 -9.29 -6.91 14.75
CA MET A 200 -9.70 -5.91 15.74
C MET A 200 -10.94 -6.37 16.53
N LYS A 201 -11.95 -6.94 15.85
CA LYS A 201 -13.15 -7.46 16.51
C LYS A 201 -12.83 -8.64 17.43
N GLN A 202 -11.93 -9.53 17.00
CA GLN A 202 -11.44 -10.64 17.82
C GLN A 202 -10.73 -10.13 19.07
N ALA A 203 -9.84 -9.13 18.94
CA ALA A 203 -9.16 -8.52 20.08
C ALA A 203 -10.16 -7.89 21.06
N ALA A 204 -11.13 -7.11 20.56
CA ALA A 204 -12.17 -6.50 21.39
C ALA A 204 -13.01 -7.54 22.14
N ALA A 205 -13.42 -8.62 21.46
CA ALA A 205 -14.18 -9.71 22.08
C ALA A 205 -13.37 -10.43 23.17
N LEU A 206 -12.06 -10.61 22.97
CA LEU A 206 -11.17 -11.20 23.97
C LEU A 206 -11.03 -10.29 25.20
N SER A 207 -10.85 -8.98 25.01
CA SER A 207 -10.78 -8.00 26.11
C SER A 207 -12.08 -7.97 26.91
N GLN A 208 -13.24 -7.94 26.25
CA GLN A 208 -14.53 -8.02 26.94
C GLN A 208 -14.68 -9.32 27.72
N ARG A 209 -14.20 -10.45 27.17
CA ARG A 209 -14.24 -11.74 27.86
C ARG A 209 -13.33 -11.78 29.09
N GLN A 210 -12.20 -11.07 29.07
CA GLN A 210 -11.34 -10.90 30.24
C GLN A 210 -12.03 -10.06 31.31
N GLU A 211 -12.62 -8.93 30.93
CA GLU A 211 -13.33 -8.04 31.87
C GLU A 211 -14.53 -8.74 32.53
N ILE A 212 -15.30 -9.52 31.77
CA ILE A 212 -16.40 -10.33 32.33
C ILE A 212 -15.86 -11.30 33.39
N LYS A 213 -14.77 -12.01 33.10
CA LYS A 213 -14.15 -12.94 34.07
C LYS A 213 -13.65 -12.23 35.32
N GLU A 214 -13.03 -11.06 35.16
CA GLU A 214 -12.56 -10.24 36.30
C GLU A 214 -13.73 -9.79 37.17
N LYS A 215 -14.81 -9.30 36.55
CA LYS A 215 -16.04 -8.91 37.25
C LYS A 215 -16.72 -10.10 37.93
N GLU A 216 -16.79 -11.26 37.28
CA GLU A 216 -17.30 -12.49 37.89
C GLU A 216 -16.50 -12.91 39.13
N LEU A 217 -15.16 -12.80 39.07
CA LEU A 217 -14.29 -13.06 40.21
C LEU A 217 -14.51 -12.04 41.34
N GLN A 218 -14.65 -10.76 41.00
CA GLN A 218 -14.93 -9.70 41.96
C GLN A 218 -16.28 -9.90 42.66
N VAL A 219 -17.33 -10.23 41.91
CA VAL A 219 -18.66 -10.53 42.46
C VAL A 219 -18.59 -11.77 43.35
N ARG A 220 -17.91 -12.83 42.92
CA ARG A 220 -17.72 -14.05 43.75
C ARG A 220 -17.00 -13.73 45.06
N GLY A 221 -15.92 -12.96 45.01
CA GLY A 221 -15.19 -12.53 46.20
C GLY A 221 -16.04 -11.67 47.14
N GLY A 222 -16.82 -10.74 46.59
CA GLY A 222 -17.76 -9.92 47.35
C GLY A 222 -18.86 -10.75 48.02
N LEU A 223 -19.43 -11.74 47.33
CA LEU A 223 -20.40 -12.66 47.92
C LEU A 223 -19.81 -13.46 49.08
N SER A 224 -18.57 -13.95 48.94
CA SER A 224 -17.88 -14.64 50.04
C SER A 224 -17.62 -13.71 51.24
N HIS A 225 -17.28 -12.44 50.99
CA HIS A 225 -17.09 -11.46 52.05
C HIS A 225 -18.40 -11.15 52.79
N LEU A 226 -19.49 -10.91 52.06
CA LEU A 226 -20.82 -10.71 52.64
C LEU A 226 -21.27 -11.92 53.47
N GLN A 227 -21.03 -13.13 52.96
CA GLN A 227 -21.34 -14.36 53.69
C GLN A 227 -20.49 -14.45 54.96
N GLN A 228 -19.20 -14.11 54.92
CA GLN A 228 -18.35 -14.07 56.11
C GLN A 228 -18.82 -13.00 57.13
N GLU A 229 -19.24 -11.82 56.67
CA GLU A 229 -19.81 -10.78 57.53
C GLU A 229 -21.12 -11.21 58.19
N GLU A 230 -21.94 -12.02 57.50
CA GLU A 230 -23.14 -12.63 58.08
C GLU A 230 -22.78 -13.65 59.16
N TRP A 231 -21.80 -14.54 58.91
CA TRP A 231 -21.29 -15.48 59.92
C TRP A 231 -20.63 -14.78 61.13
N ASN A 232 -20.07 -13.58 60.93
CA ASN A 232 -19.42 -12.79 61.98
C ASN A 232 -20.41 -11.94 62.79
N GLN A 233 -21.69 -11.89 62.43
CA GLN A 233 -22.72 -11.21 63.20
C GLN A 233 -23.33 -12.15 64.25
N LEU A 234 -23.28 -11.73 65.51
CA LEU A 234 -23.91 -12.45 66.61
C LEU A 234 -25.44 -12.20 66.63
N PRO A 235 -26.25 -13.07 67.24
CA PRO A 235 -27.71 -12.91 67.31
C PRO A 235 -28.20 -11.63 68.00
N ASN A 236 -27.32 -10.93 68.74
CA ASN A 236 -27.58 -9.63 69.36
C ASN A 236 -27.28 -8.43 68.43
N GLY A 237 -26.80 -8.68 67.20
CA GLY A 237 -26.46 -7.66 66.20
C GLY A 237 -25.03 -7.09 66.32
N GLU A 238 -24.20 -7.59 67.23
CA GLU A 238 -22.80 -7.16 67.36
C GLU A 238 -21.87 -7.99 66.45
N TYR A 239 -20.87 -7.33 65.86
CA TYR A 239 -19.88 -7.98 65.01
C TYR A 239 -18.71 -8.52 65.85
N THR A 240 -18.27 -9.75 65.57
CA THR A 240 -17.11 -10.38 66.21
C THR A 240 -16.02 -10.72 65.19
N THR A 241 -14.76 -10.51 65.57
CA THR A 241 -13.58 -10.96 64.79
C THR A 241 -13.07 -12.32 65.26
N ALA A 242 -13.69 -12.92 66.29
CA ALA A 242 -13.28 -14.22 66.80
C ALA A 242 -13.70 -15.33 65.83
N GLU A 243 -12.75 -16.18 65.42
CA GLU A 243 -13.05 -17.34 64.57
C GLU A 243 -14.05 -18.28 65.27
N ALA A 244 -15.15 -18.61 64.59
CA ALA A 244 -16.12 -19.55 65.10
C ALA A 244 -15.48 -20.95 65.25
N ARG A 245 -15.69 -21.59 66.41
CA ARG A 245 -15.22 -22.96 66.60
C ARG A 245 -16.04 -23.92 65.73
N PRO A 246 -15.41 -24.88 65.02
CA PRO A 246 -16.14 -25.94 64.34
C PRO A 246 -17.11 -26.62 65.32
N ASN A 247 -18.40 -26.56 65.00
CA ASN A 247 -19.47 -27.04 65.87
C ASN A 247 -19.55 -28.58 65.93
N ALA A 248 -18.94 -29.28 64.96
CA ALA A 248 -18.87 -30.74 64.91
C ALA A 248 -17.51 -31.20 64.39
N TYR A 249 -16.94 -32.22 65.05
CA TYR A 249 -15.67 -32.85 64.66
C TYR A 249 -15.81 -33.69 63.36
N ILE A 250 -17.04 -34.09 63.02
CA ILE A 250 -17.40 -34.79 61.78
C ILE A 250 -18.51 -33.98 61.10
N PRO A 251 -18.20 -33.24 60.01
CA PRO A 251 -19.21 -32.47 59.28
C PRO A 251 -20.18 -33.42 58.56
N GLN A 252 -21.49 -33.17 58.70
CA GLN A 252 -22.53 -33.99 58.02
C GLN A 252 -22.69 -33.64 56.53
N THR A 253 -22.03 -32.59 56.05
CA THR A 253 -22.17 -32.02 54.70
C THR A 253 -21.16 -32.57 53.69
N ASP A 254 -20.09 -33.22 54.14
CA ASP A 254 -19.05 -33.74 53.26
C ASP A 254 -19.38 -35.18 52.81
N SER A 255 -19.05 -35.54 51.56
CA SER A 255 -19.41 -36.82 50.95
C SER A 255 -18.80 -38.06 51.64
N LEU A 256 -17.89 -37.87 52.61
CA LEU A 256 -17.27 -38.91 53.44
C LEU A 256 -17.18 -38.41 54.89
N PRO A 257 -17.57 -39.23 55.90
CA PRO A 257 -17.56 -38.85 57.30
C PRO A 257 -16.15 -38.99 57.91
N LEU A 258 -15.20 -38.17 57.45
CA LEU A 258 -13.86 -38.14 58.00
C LEU A 258 -13.74 -37.06 59.08
N PRO A 259 -13.27 -37.41 60.29
CA PRO A 259 -13.06 -36.41 61.34
C PRO A 259 -11.96 -35.41 60.95
N LYS A 260 -12.26 -34.11 61.03
CA LYS A 260 -11.29 -33.05 60.72
C LYS A 260 -10.45 -32.76 61.97
N PRO A 261 -9.10 -32.84 61.90
CA PRO A 261 -8.27 -32.54 63.07
C PRO A 261 -8.49 -31.11 63.55
N TYR A 262 -8.49 -30.90 64.88
CA TYR A 262 -8.78 -29.60 65.51
C TYR A 262 -7.82 -28.45 65.13
N GLY A 263 -6.73 -28.75 64.41
CA GLY A 263 -5.77 -27.75 63.96
C GLY A 263 -5.26 -26.88 65.12
N SER A 264 -5.34 -25.56 64.95
CA SER A 264 -4.99 -24.54 65.95
C SER A 264 -5.94 -24.50 67.15
N GLN A 265 -7.12 -25.12 67.06
CA GLN A 265 -8.13 -25.18 68.13
C GLN A 265 -8.08 -26.50 68.91
N ALA A 266 -6.94 -27.19 68.91
CA ALA A 266 -6.77 -28.42 69.67
C ALA A 266 -7.08 -28.21 71.16
N PRO A 267 -7.76 -29.17 71.82
CA PRO A 267 -7.96 -29.11 73.26
C PRO A 267 -6.64 -28.88 73.98
N PHE A 268 -6.65 -27.96 74.95
CA PHE A 268 -5.47 -27.65 75.75
C PHE A 268 -4.91 -28.93 76.36
N LYS A 269 -3.68 -29.29 75.99
CA LYS A 269 -2.95 -30.41 76.57
C LYS A 269 -1.97 -29.85 77.59
N PRO A 270 -2.21 -30.02 78.91
CA PRO A 270 -1.28 -29.54 79.92
C PRO A 270 0.10 -30.14 79.67
N PRO A 271 1.19 -29.34 79.69
CA PRO A 271 2.53 -29.89 79.63
C PRO A 271 2.76 -30.80 80.84
N GLN A 272 3.52 -31.89 80.64
CA GLN A 272 3.87 -32.75 81.77
C GLN A 272 4.68 -31.94 82.80
N PRO A 273 4.44 -32.13 84.12
CA PRO A 273 5.13 -31.38 85.15
C PRO A 273 6.65 -31.50 85.00
N GLY A 274 7.31 -30.38 84.68
CA GLY A 274 8.78 -30.33 84.59
C GLY A 274 9.41 -30.30 85.98
N ALA A 275 10.67 -30.77 86.09
CA ALA A 275 11.42 -30.83 87.35
C ALA A 275 11.59 -29.47 88.07
N ASN A 276 11.36 -28.34 87.37
CA ASN A 276 11.39 -26.97 87.90
C ASN A 276 9.99 -26.37 88.13
N MET A 277 8.95 -27.19 88.32
CA MET A 277 7.66 -26.66 88.73
C MET A 277 7.74 -26.13 90.16
N ARG A 278 7.52 -24.82 90.32
CA ARG A 278 7.34 -24.19 91.64
C ARG A 278 6.08 -24.77 92.26
N HIS A 279 6.22 -25.59 93.30
CA HIS A 279 5.09 -26.05 94.10
C HIS A 279 4.42 -24.83 94.74
N ILE A 280 3.28 -24.39 94.19
CA ILE A 280 2.47 -23.33 94.76
C ILE A 280 1.92 -23.88 96.09
N ARG A 281 2.47 -23.41 97.23
CA ARG A 281 1.88 -23.70 98.54
C ARG A 281 0.53 -23.00 98.60
N LYS A 282 -0.54 -23.76 98.83
CA LYS A 282 -1.88 -23.19 99.01
C LYS A 282 -1.82 -22.17 100.16
N PRO A 283 -2.30 -20.94 99.97
CA PRO A 283 -2.28 -19.93 101.03
C PRO A 283 -3.17 -20.41 102.18
N THR A 284 -2.64 -20.33 103.40
CA THR A 284 -3.41 -20.62 104.62
C THR A 284 -4.50 -19.55 104.77
N VAL A 285 -5.74 -19.97 104.65
CA VAL A 285 -6.90 -19.09 104.83
C VAL A 285 -6.95 -18.69 106.30
N LYS A 286 -6.83 -17.39 106.59
CA LYS A 286 -7.03 -16.89 107.96
C LYS A 286 -8.50 -17.08 108.34
N PRO A 287 -8.81 -17.51 109.57
CA PRO A 287 -10.19 -17.62 110.02
C PRO A 287 -10.86 -16.25 109.95
N LEU A 288 -12.06 -16.21 109.36
CA LEU A 288 -12.90 -15.04 109.34
C LEU A 288 -13.44 -14.82 110.76
N GLU A 289 -13.09 -13.70 111.38
CA GLU A 289 -13.84 -13.20 112.53
C GLU A 289 -15.18 -12.65 112.00
N ILE A 290 -16.27 -13.09 112.62
CA ILE A 290 -17.66 -12.72 112.29
C ILE A 290 -17.94 -11.29 112.74
#